data_AF-A0A3M4ATI6-F1
#
_entry.id   AF-A0A3M4ATI6-F1
#
_cell.length_a   1.000
_cell.length_b   1.000
_cell.length_c   1.000
_cell.angle_alpha   90.00
_cell.angle_beta   90.00
_cell.angle_gamma   90.00
#
_symmetry.space_group_name_H-M   'P 1'
#
loop_
_entity.id
_entity.type
_entity.pdbx_description
1 polymer ?
#
loop_
_entity_poly.entity_id
_entity_poly.type
_entity_poly.pdbx_seq_one_letter_code
_entity_poly.pdbx_strand_id
1 'polypeptide(L)'
;MSLIELSALPAPQVLEDLDFEEVYQGELSAFREYMGDNWSALLESDPVTKLLELGAYRRLQNRARVNDAAKALLLAYARKADLDQLAANVNLRRLEIQAADPNAVPPTAAVMEEDDALQERVQLAYEGLTTAGPRNSYILHARNASALVADATAESPSPAVVVVTVLALEGSGVASADLLETVRLNLSDEDVRPLGDRLTVQSAEILHYRIDAVVHMVGSGPETEATLAECKSRLQSWINPRRRLGLEVARSGVDAQLHISGVSRIDLQGWIDIRPTKAQAAWCEAFTVTRGS
;
A
#
# COMPACT_ATOMS: atom_id res chain seq x y z
N MET A 1 -10.68 12.58 -10.95
CA MET A 1 -10.12 12.93 -9.62
C MET A 1 -8.94 12.01 -9.37
N SER A 2 -7.89 12.48 -8.69
CA SER A 2 -6.83 11.60 -8.17
C SER A 2 -7.41 10.75 -7.03
N LEU A 3 -7.02 9.48 -6.97
CA LEU A 3 -7.34 8.61 -5.83
C LEU A 3 -6.82 9.26 -4.53
N ILE A 4 -7.64 9.26 -3.49
CA ILE A 4 -7.24 9.74 -2.18
C ILE A 4 -6.41 8.63 -1.52
N GLU A 5 -5.22 8.98 -1.06
CA GLU A 5 -4.39 8.10 -0.23
C GLU A 5 -5.08 7.85 1.12
N LEU A 6 -5.72 6.69 1.26
CA LEU A 6 -6.51 6.34 2.46
C LEU A 6 -5.63 6.24 3.72
N SER A 7 -4.36 5.88 3.55
CA SER A 7 -3.37 5.76 4.64
C SER A 7 -2.99 7.11 5.25
N ALA A 8 -3.21 8.22 4.53
CA ALA A 8 -2.91 9.57 5.00
C ALA A 8 -4.08 10.21 5.79
N LEU A 9 -5.23 9.53 5.88
CA LEU A 9 -6.37 10.02 6.64
C LEU A 9 -6.10 9.93 8.15
N PRO A 10 -6.61 10.89 8.95
CA PRO A 10 -6.54 10.79 10.40
C PRO A 10 -7.30 9.55 10.88
N ALA A 11 -6.83 8.96 11.98
CA ALA A 11 -7.51 7.83 12.59
C ALA A 11 -8.95 8.22 12.98
N PRO A 12 -9.94 7.35 12.71
CA PRO A 12 -11.32 7.64 13.04
C PRO A 12 -11.55 7.58 14.56
N GLN A 13 -12.51 8.36 15.04
CA GLN A 13 -12.83 8.51 16.47
C GLN A 13 -13.30 7.21 17.15
N VAL A 14 -13.70 6.20 16.37
CA VAL A 14 -14.05 4.87 16.91
C VAL A 14 -12.83 4.12 17.43
N LEU A 15 -11.62 4.49 17.00
CA LEU A 15 -10.38 3.93 17.53
C LEU A 15 -9.99 4.69 18.78
N GLU A 16 -10.03 4.00 19.91
CA GLU A 16 -9.63 4.55 21.19
C GLU A 16 -8.12 4.41 21.38
N ASP A 17 -7.47 5.46 21.89
CA ASP A 17 -6.12 5.34 22.45
C ASP A 17 -6.19 4.49 23.72
N LEU A 18 -5.27 3.54 23.85
CA LEU A 18 -5.29 2.56 24.92
C LEU A 18 -4.16 2.84 25.91
N ASP A 19 -4.53 3.33 27.09
CA ASP A 19 -3.62 3.49 28.23
C ASP A 19 -4.06 2.59 29.39
N PHE A 20 -3.15 1.71 29.82
CA PHE A 20 -3.39 0.84 30.95
C PHE A 20 -3.58 1.63 32.25
N GLU A 21 -2.78 2.67 32.47
CA GLU A 21 -2.78 3.42 33.71
C GLU A 21 -4.09 4.20 33.87
N GLU A 22 -4.55 4.83 32.79
CA GLU A 22 -5.85 5.52 32.77
C GLU A 22 -7.01 4.56 33.11
N VAL A 23 -7.02 3.37 32.50
CA VAL A 23 -8.05 2.35 32.77
C VAL A 23 -7.96 1.87 34.23
N TYR A 24 -6.76 1.59 34.73
CA TYR A 24 -6.55 1.12 36.10
C TYR A 24 -6.99 2.16 37.14
N GLN A 25 -6.63 3.43 36.95
CA GLN A 25 -7.07 4.52 37.84
C GLN A 25 -8.59 4.70 37.81
N GLY A 26 -9.23 4.48 36.64
CA GLY A 26 -10.68 4.43 36.52
C GLY A 26 -11.31 3.31 37.37
N GLU A 27 -10.80 2.07 37.26
CA GLU A 27 -11.28 0.95 38.09
C GLU A 27 -11.04 1.18 39.58
N LEU A 28 -9.86 1.70 39.94
CA LEU A 28 -9.49 1.98 41.32
C LEU A 28 -10.40 3.04 41.95
N SER A 29 -10.72 4.10 41.21
CA SER A 29 -11.62 5.15 41.69
C SER A 29 -13.04 4.62 41.91
N ALA A 30 -13.57 3.84 40.97
CA ALA A 30 -14.87 3.18 41.12
C ALA A 30 -14.90 2.19 42.29
N PHE A 31 -13.84 1.38 42.47
CA PHE A 31 -13.74 0.45 43.59
C PHE A 31 -13.71 1.16 44.94
N ARG A 32 -12.95 2.25 45.06
CA ARG A 32 -12.92 3.09 46.28
C ARG A 32 -14.29 3.68 46.59
N GLU A 33 -15.02 4.14 45.57
CA GLU A 33 -16.38 4.65 45.74
C GLU A 33 -17.33 3.58 46.29
N TYR A 34 -17.28 2.34 45.76
CA TYR A 34 -18.13 1.25 46.25
C TYR A 34 -17.79 0.77 47.65
N MET A 35 -16.50 0.75 48.02
CA MET A 35 -16.07 0.28 49.34
C MET A 35 -16.22 1.34 50.43
N GLY A 36 -16.14 2.63 50.09
CA GLY A 36 -16.12 3.72 51.06
C GLY A 36 -15.02 3.50 52.10
N ASP A 37 -15.36 3.63 53.38
CA ASP A 37 -14.41 3.45 54.49
C ASP A 37 -13.99 1.99 54.74
N ASN A 38 -14.59 1.01 54.05
CA ASN A 38 -14.29 -0.42 54.25
C ASN A 38 -12.98 -0.86 53.56
N TRP A 39 -12.38 -0.01 52.71
CA TRP A 39 -11.09 -0.30 52.08
C TRP A 39 -10.24 0.97 51.96
N SER A 40 -9.10 0.98 52.65
CA SER A 40 -8.20 2.15 52.74
C SER A 40 -6.75 1.82 52.39
N ALA A 41 -6.51 0.64 51.81
CA ALA A 41 -5.16 0.22 51.46
C ALA A 41 -4.57 1.12 50.36
N LEU A 42 -3.32 1.54 50.59
CA LEU A 42 -2.54 2.39 49.68
C LEU A 42 -1.37 1.63 49.05
N LEU A 43 -1.06 0.42 49.53
CA LEU A 43 0.09 -0.37 49.06
C LEU A 43 -0.30 -1.25 47.87
N GLU A 44 0.61 -1.34 46.89
CA GLU A 44 0.49 -2.26 45.75
C GLU A 44 0.53 -3.75 46.14
N SER A 45 0.95 -4.07 47.36
CA SER A 45 0.98 -5.43 47.88
C SER A 45 -0.39 -5.95 48.31
N ASP A 46 -1.43 -5.12 48.33
CA ASP A 46 -2.80 -5.57 48.59
C ASP A 46 -3.25 -6.52 47.45
N PRO A 47 -3.75 -7.74 47.76
CA PRO A 47 -4.29 -8.65 46.76
C PRO A 47 -5.42 -8.03 45.91
N VAL A 48 -6.19 -7.09 46.46
CA VAL A 48 -7.23 -6.35 45.73
C VAL A 48 -6.63 -5.53 44.60
N THR A 49 -5.48 -4.87 44.83
CA THR A 49 -4.75 -4.13 43.80
C THR A 49 -4.39 -5.05 42.62
N LYS A 50 -3.92 -6.28 42.90
CA LYS A 50 -3.63 -7.26 41.84
C LYS A 50 -4.86 -7.74 41.08
N LEU A 51 -6.01 -7.84 41.74
CA LEU A 51 -7.28 -8.14 41.07
C LEU A 51 -7.74 -6.97 40.18
N LEU A 52 -7.55 -5.73 40.62
CA LEU A 52 -7.86 -4.52 39.83
C LEU A 52 -6.94 -4.39 38.62
N GLU A 53 -5.63 -4.63 38.77
CA GLU A 53 -4.66 -4.69 37.66
C GLU A 53 -5.10 -5.72 36.61
N LEU A 54 -5.50 -6.93 37.04
CA LEU A 54 -6.01 -7.97 36.14
C LEU A 54 -7.31 -7.53 35.45
N GLY A 55 -8.20 -6.86 36.16
CA GLY A 55 -9.44 -6.29 35.62
C GLY A 55 -9.17 -5.25 34.53
N ALA A 56 -8.29 -4.29 34.82
CA ALA A 56 -7.85 -3.25 33.90
C ALA A 56 -7.20 -3.86 32.64
N TYR A 57 -6.32 -4.85 32.81
CA TYR A 57 -5.68 -5.54 31.70
C TYR A 57 -6.71 -6.23 30.77
N ARG A 58 -7.69 -6.94 31.34
CA ARG A 58 -8.76 -7.59 30.56
C ARG A 58 -9.66 -6.58 29.86
N ARG A 59 -9.93 -5.43 30.47
CA ARG A 59 -10.70 -4.33 29.85
C ARG A 59 -9.93 -3.73 28.68
N LEU A 60 -8.63 -3.47 28.86
CA LEU A 60 -7.73 -2.97 27.82
C LEU A 60 -7.70 -3.94 26.61
N GLN A 61 -7.56 -5.25 26.87
CA GLN A 61 -7.61 -6.28 25.82
C GLN A 61 -8.95 -6.29 25.06
N ASN A 62 -10.07 -6.11 25.76
CA ASN A 62 -11.37 -6.03 25.11
C ASN A 62 -11.51 -4.77 24.24
N ARG A 63 -11.01 -3.62 24.69
CA ARG A 63 -10.99 -2.40 23.89
C ARG A 63 -10.08 -2.55 22.66
N ALA A 64 -8.90 -3.16 22.82
CA ALA A 64 -8.02 -3.51 21.70
C ALA A 64 -8.73 -4.39 20.67
N ARG A 65 -9.44 -5.43 21.13
CA ARG A 65 -10.25 -6.30 20.27
C ARG A 65 -11.33 -5.52 19.50
N VAL A 66 -11.97 -4.53 20.13
CA VAL A 66 -12.96 -3.67 19.47
C VAL A 66 -12.29 -2.75 18.45
N ASN A 67 -11.14 -2.15 18.76
CA ASN A 67 -10.36 -1.37 17.81
C ASN A 67 -9.98 -2.20 16.57
N ASP A 68 -9.51 -3.43 16.77
CA ASP A 68 -9.15 -4.33 15.67
C ASP A 68 -10.37 -4.73 14.83
N ALA A 69 -11.51 -5.01 15.46
CA ALA A 69 -12.77 -5.27 14.76
C ALA A 69 -13.26 -4.05 13.98
N ALA A 70 -13.11 -2.84 14.51
CA ALA A 70 -13.46 -1.61 13.81
C ALA A 70 -12.55 -1.37 12.60
N LYS A 71 -11.24 -1.60 12.73
CA LYS A 71 -10.27 -1.51 11.62
C LYS A 71 -10.63 -2.48 10.49
N ALA A 72 -11.01 -3.71 10.80
CA ALA A 72 -11.41 -4.72 9.82
C ALA A 72 -12.58 -4.28 8.92
N LEU A 73 -13.45 -3.39 9.40
CA LEU A 73 -14.61 -2.88 8.65
C LEU A 73 -14.30 -1.62 7.83
N LEU A 74 -13.12 -1.03 8.00
CA LEU A 74 -12.71 0.20 7.34
C LEU A 74 -11.75 -0.11 6.19
N LEU A 75 -12.10 0.28 4.97
CA LEU A 75 -11.27 0.00 3.79
C LEU A 75 -9.81 0.43 3.96
N ALA A 76 -9.56 1.54 4.66
CA ALA A 76 -8.22 2.06 4.93
C ALA A 76 -7.33 1.11 5.77
N TYR A 77 -7.92 0.26 6.61
CA TYR A 77 -7.20 -0.60 7.56
C TYR A 77 -7.42 -2.09 7.32
N ALA A 78 -8.49 -2.48 6.63
CA ALA A 78 -8.83 -3.87 6.37
C ALA A 78 -7.72 -4.58 5.58
N ARG A 79 -7.43 -5.83 5.96
CA ARG A 79 -6.39 -6.68 5.34
C ARG A 79 -6.92 -8.09 5.15
N LYS A 80 -6.31 -8.85 4.23
CA LYS A 80 -6.60 -10.28 4.01
C LYS A 80 -8.10 -10.55 3.84
N ALA A 81 -8.65 -11.52 4.59
CA ALA A 81 -10.03 -11.94 4.49
C ALA A 81 -11.05 -10.83 4.80
N ASP A 82 -10.73 -9.89 5.69
CA ASP A 82 -11.62 -8.77 5.98
C ASP A 82 -11.74 -7.84 4.76
N LEU A 83 -10.62 -7.59 4.08
CA LEU A 83 -10.61 -6.85 2.81
C LEU A 83 -11.38 -7.59 1.72
N ASP A 84 -11.29 -8.93 1.67
CA ASP A 84 -12.05 -9.74 0.73
C ASP A 84 -13.57 -9.60 0.95
N GLN A 85 -14.03 -9.51 2.20
CA GLN A 85 -15.43 -9.24 2.53
C GLN A 85 -15.87 -7.84 2.09
N LEU A 86 -15.02 -6.83 2.30
CA LEU A 86 -15.30 -5.47 1.81
C LEU A 86 -15.33 -5.40 0.28
N ALA A 87 -14.45 -6.13 -0.40
CA ALA A 87 -14.46 -6.24 -1.85
C ALA A 87 -15.75 -6.90 -2.37
N ALA A 88 -16.23 -7.94 -1.67
CA ALA A 88 -17.48 -8.62 -2.02
C ALA A 88 -18.70 -7.67 -1.99
N ASN A 89 -18.72 -6.68 -1.08
CA ASN A 89 -19.79 -5.67 -1.01
C ASN A 89 -19.92 -4.82 -2.30
N VAL A 90 -18.85 -4.74 -3.09
CA VAL A 90 -18.81 -4.02 -4.37
C VAL A 90 -18.64 -4.97 -5.56
N ASN A 91 -19.01 -6.25 -5.39
CA ASN A 91 -18.92 -7.31 -6.40
C ASN A 91 -17.50 -7.51 -6.97
N LEU A 92 -16.48 -7.23 -6.16
CA LEU A 92 -15.09 -7.52 -6.49
C LEU A 92 -14.60 -8.73 -5.71
N ARG A 93 -13.64 -9.44 -6.30
CA ARG A 93 -12.91 -10.53 -5.68
C ARG A 93 -11.42 -10.34 -5.92
N ARG A 94 -10.61 -10.86 -5.00
CA ARG A 94 -9.17 -10.95 -5.16
C ARG A 94 -8.85 -11.76 -6.41
N LEU A 95 -7.96 -11.23 -7.25
CA LEU A 95 -7.56 -11.91 -8.47
C LEU A 95 -6.41 -12.88 -8.18
N GLU A 96 -6.37 -13.96 -8.96
CA GLU A 96 -5.30 -14.95 -8.92
C GLU A 96 -4.23 -14.57 -9.94
N ILE A 97 -2.97 -14.49 -9.50
CA ILE A 97 -1.80 -14.24 -10.34
C ILE A 97 -1.32 -15.56 -10.95
N GLN A 98 -1.20 -16.59 -10.11
CA GLN A 98 -0.75 -17.91 -10.51
C GLN A 98 -1.59 -18.97 -9.80
N ALA A 99 -2.10 -19.94 -10.57
CA ALA A 99 -2.80 -21.10 -10.01
C ALA A 99 -1.87 -22.01 -9.21
N ALA A 100 -2.43 -22.64 -8.19
CA ALA A 100 -1.72 -23.70 -7.46
C ALA A 100 -1.43 -24.88 -8.40
N ASP A 101 -0.21 -25.41 -8.37
CA ASP A 101 0.13 -26.67 -9.03
C ASP A 101 0.53 -27.71 -7.98
N PRO A 102 -0.39 -28.62 -7.60
CA PRO A 102 -0.10 -29.68 -6.65
C PRO A 102 0.83 -30.76 -7.22
N ASN A 103 1.03 -30.80 -8.54
CA ASN A 103 1.86 -31.79 -9.22
C ASN A 103 3.29 -31.28 -9.47
N ALA A 104 3.55 -29.99 -9.28
CA ALA A 104 4.91 -29.44 -9.30
C ALA A 104 5.74 -30.08 -8.17
N VAL A 105 7.06 -30.18 -8.38
CA VAL A 105 8.00 -30.72 -7.39
C VAL A 105 9.02 -29.63 -7.02
N PRO A 106 8.90 -28.97 -5.85
CA PRO A 106 7.85 -29.10 -4.84
C PRO A 106 6.48 -28.50 -5.26
N PRO A 107 5.35 -28.89 -4.62
CA PRO A 107 4.04 -28.32 -4.91
C PRO A 107 4.03 -26.80 -4.72
N THR A 108 3.45 -26.06 -5.66
CA THR A 108 3.36 -24.61 -5.60
C THR A 108 1.95 -24.18 -5.18
N ALA A 109 1.87 -23.27 -4.21
CA ALA A 109 0.61 -22.66 -3.79
C ALA A 109 0.16 -21.60 -4.80
N ALA A 110 -1.13 -21.28 -4.80
CA ALA A 110 -1.66 -20.19 -5.60
C ALA A 110 -1.07 -18.85 -5.12
N VAL A 111 -0.68 -18.01 -6.08
CA VAL A 111 -0.25 -16.64 -5.81
C VAL A 111 -1.43 -15.73 -6.08
N MET A 112 -1.85 -14.97 -5.07
CA MET A 112 -2.99 -14.07 -5.14
C MET A 112 -2.53 -12.62 -5.21
N GLU A 113 -3.38 -11.76 -5.73
CA GLU A 113 -3.22 -10.31 -5.69
C GLU A 113 -2.99 -9.79 -4.25
N GLU A 114 -2.09 -8.82 -4.11
CA GLU A 114 -1.76 -8.17 -2.84
C GLU A 114 -2.89 -7.28 -2.31
N ASP A 115 -2.96 -7.11 -0.98
CA ASP A 115 -4.02 -6.33 -0.31
C ASP A 115 -4.12 -4.89 -0.83
N ASP A 116 -3.00 -4.21 -1.01
CA ASP A 116 -3.04 -2.83 -1.47
C ASP A 116 -3.64 -2.72 -2.89
N ALA A 117 -3.37 -3.70 -3.77
CA ALA A 117 -3.89 -3.70 -5.14
C ALA A 117 -5.40 -3.92 -5.15
N LEU A 118 -5.91 -4.85 -4.33
CA LEU A 118 -7.34 -5.06 -4.14
C LEU A 118 -8.01 -3.82 -3.54
N GLN A 119 -7.41 -3.20 -2.52
CA GLN A 119 -7.94 -2.00 -1.87
C GLN A 119 -8.21 -0.86 -2.86
N GLU A 120 -7.29 -0.61 -3.78
CA GLU A 120 -7.48 0.43 -4.81
C GLU A 120 -8.58 0.09 -5.80
N ARG A 121 -8.72 -1.18 -6.18
CA ARG A 121 -9.82 -1.60 -7.06
C ARG A 121 -11.17 -1.42 -6.36
N VAL A 122 -11.25 -1.71 -5.06
CA VAL A 122 -12.44 -1.43 -4.24
C VAL A 122 -12.73 0.08 -4.18
N GLN A 123 -11.70 0.91 -4.03
CA GLN A 123 -11.85 2.37 -4.05
C GLN A 123 -12.36 2.89 -5.41
N LEU A 124 -11.91 2.26 -6.50
CA LEU A 124 -12.35 2.58 -7.86
C LEU A 124 -13.69 1.95 -8.24
N ALA A 125 -14.27 1.05 -7.45
CA ALA A 125 -15.41 0.23 -7.87
C ALA A 125 -16.60 1.05 -8.40
N TYR A 126 -16.90 2.20 -7.79
CA TYR A 126 -18.00 3.07 -8.21
C TYR A 126 -17.76 3.77 -9.55
N GLU A 127 -16.50 3.88 -10.00
CA GLU A 127 -16.15 4.44 -11.32
C GLU A 127 -16.54 3.49 -12.45
N GLY A 128 -16.75 2.20 -12.16
CA GLY A 128 -17.19 1.18 -13.13
C GLY A 128 -18.69 1.07 -13.31
N LEU A 129 -19.51 1.73 -12.48
CA LEU A 129 -20.97 1.63 -12.59
C LEU A 129 -21.55 2.40 -13.79
N THR A 130 -20.75 3.26 -14.40
CA THR A 130 -21.16 4.12 -15.50
C THR A 130 -20.73 3.53 -16.83
N THR A 131 -21.66 3.51 -17.78
CA THR A 131 -21.44 3.10 -19.17
C THR A 131 -21.11 4.29 -20.08
N ALA A 132 -21.02 5.51 -19.53
CA ALA A 132 -20.69 6.72 -20.28
C ALA A 132 -19.16 6.90 -20.52
N GLY A 133 -18.35 5.90 -20.16
CA GLY A 133 -16.92 5.84 -20.46
C GLY A 133 -16.05 6.95 -19.88
N PRO A 134 -16.20 7.35 -18.60
CA PRO A 134 -15.22 8.25 -18.00
C PRO A 134 -13.86 7.57 -17.91
N ARG A 135 -12.81 8.39 -17.80
CA ARG A 135 -11.41 7.92 -17.72
C ARG A 135 -11.18 6.83 -16.66
N ASN A 136 -11.76 6.99 -15.47
CA ASN A 136 -11.56 6.07 -14.35
C ASN A 136 -12.28 4.74 -14.55
N SER A 137 -13.37 4.69 -15.32
CA SER A 137 -14.05 3.44 -15.70
C SER A 137 -13.09 2.55 -16.49
N TYR A 138 -12.47 3.08 -17.55
CA TYR A 138 -11.48 2.35 -18.34
C TYR A 138 -10.30 1.84 -17.50
N ILE A 139 -9.82 2.64 -16.55
CA ILE A 139 -8.73 2.24 -15.64
C ILE A 139 -9.18 1.08 -14.75
N LEU A 140 -10.35 1.16 -14.13
CA LEU A 140 -10.88 0.10 -13.29
C LEU A 140 -11.07 -1.21 -14.08
N HIS A 141 -11.74 -1.15 -15.24
CA HIS A 141 -12.01 -2.35 -16.03
C HIS A 141 -10.73 -2.98 -16.56
N ALA A 142 -9.73 -2.18 -16.95
CA ALA A 142 -8.41 -2.68 -17.31
C ALA A 142 -7.74 -3.42 -16.14
N ARG A 143 -7.80 -2.85 -14.92
CA ARG A 143 -7.24 -3.47 -13.71
C ARG A 143 -8.02 -4.70 -13.23
N ASN A 144 -9.32 -4.76 -13.50
CA ASN A 144 -10.16 -5.92 -13.19
C ASN A 144 -9.95 -7.08 -14.17
N ALA A 145 -9.37 -6.84 -15.34
CA ALA A 145 -9.20 -7.86 -16.37
C ALA A 145 -8.22 -8.97 -15.95
N SER A 146 -7.18 -8.66 -15.20
CA SER A 146 -6.18 -9.64 -14.74
C SER A 146 -5.39 -9.12 -13.54
N ALA A 147 -4.99 -10.03 -12.63
CA ALA A 147 -4.08 -9.70 -11.52
C ALA A 147 -2.69 -9.24 -12.01
N LEU A 148 -2.34 -9.58 -13.25
CA LEU A 148 -1.07 -9.19 -13.86
C LEU A 148 -1.03 -7.72 -14.31
N VAL A 149 -2.14 -6.98 -14.20
CA VAL A 149 -2.17 -5.54 -14.44
C VAL A 149 -1.81 -4.81 -13.14
N ALA A 150 -0.58 -4.32 -13.04
CA ALA A 150 -0.12 -3.57 -11.88
C ALA A 150 -0.75 -2.18 -11.79
N ASP A 151 -0.88 -1.52 -12.95
CA ASP A 151 -1.50 -0.20 -13.09
C ASP A 151 -2.00 0.02 -14.52
N ALA A 152 -2.92 0.97 -14.69
CA ALA A 152 -3.43 1.34 -16.01
C ALA A 152 -3.77 2.84 -16.06
N THR A 153 -3.58 3.45 -17.23
CA THR A 153 -4.07 4.80 -17.52
C THR A 153 -4.94 4.76 -18.77
N ALA A 154 -5.89 5.68 -18.86
CA ALA A 154 -6.71 5.87 -20.06
C ALA A 154 -6.58 7.32 -20.52
N GLU A 155 -6.32 7.55 -21.80
CA GLU A 155 -6.23 8.86 -22.44
C GLU A 155 -7.03 8.90 -23.74
N SER A 156 -7.56 10.08 -24.10
CA SER A 156 -8.31 10.27 -25.33
C SER A 156 -7.63 11.34 -26.19
N PRO A 157 -6.76 10.94 -27.14
CA PRO A 157 -6.02 11.88 -27.98
C PRO A 157 -6.93 12.62 -28.97
N SER A 158 -8.07 12.03 -29.33
CA SER A 158 -9.09 12.62 -30.19
C SER A 158 -10.47 12.06 -29.85
N PRO A 159 -11.57 12.74 -30.24
CA PRO A 159 -12.92 12.31 -29.89
C PRO A 159 -13.21 10.85 -30.30
N ALA A 160 -13.79 10.09 -29.37
CA ALA A 160 -14.12 8.67 -29.54
C ALA A 160 -12.91 7.79 -29.91
N VAL A 161 -11.70 8.18 -29.47
CA VAL A 161 -10.50 7.35 -29.47
C VAL A 161 -10.00 7.25 -28.05
N VAL A 162 -9.91 6.04 -27.52
CA VAL A 162 -9.47 5.75 -26.15
C VAL A 162 -8.22 4.90 -26.22
N VAL A 163 -7.14 5.39 -25.63
CA VAL A 163 -5.87 4.69 -25.50
C VAL A 163 -5.70 4.30 -24.05
N VAL A 164 -5.76 3.00 -23.78
CA VAL A 164 -5.48 2.43 -22.47
C VAL A 164 -4.04 1.92 -22.45
N THR A 165 -3.24 2.46 -21.54
CA THR A 165 -1.87 1.99 -21.31
C THR A 165 -1.84 1.06 -20.11
N VAL A 166 -1.27 -0.14 -20.30
CA VAL A 166 -1.20 -1.19 -19.29
C VAL A 166 0.23 -1.34 -18.80
N LEU A 167 0.42 -1.32 -17.49
CA LEU A 167 1.66 -1.67 -16.82
C LEU A 167 1.55 -3.07 -16.23
N ALA A 168 2.46 -3.96 -16.59
CA ALA A 168 2.46 -5.32 -16.09
C ALA A 168 3.05 -5.43 -14.67
N LEU A 169 2.57 -6.43 -13.93
CA LEU A 169 3.08 -6.81 -12.61
C LEU A 169 4.36 -7.64 -12.68
N GLU A 170 4.66 -8.26 -13.81
CA GLU A 170 5.87 -9.08 -13.95
C GLU A 170 6.98 -8.34 -14.70
N GLY A 171 8.21 -8.81 -14.53
CA GLY A 171 9.39 -8.28 -15.21
C GLY A 171 9.59 -6.77 -14.98
N SER A 172 10.06 -6.05 -16.01
CA SER A 172 10.29 -4.61 -15.97
C SER A 172 9.01 -3.76 -16.06
N GLY A 173 7.84 -4.39 -16.23
CA GLY A 173 6.54 -3.72 -16.37
C GLY A 173 6.00 -3.68 -17.81
N VAL A 174 6.74 -4.20 -18.78
CA VAL A 174 6.25 -4.37 -20.16
C VAL A 174 5.16 -5.44 -20.20
N ALA A 175 3.99 -5.09 -20.73
CA ALA A 175 2.87 -6.02 -20.89
C ALA A 175 3.06 -6.94 -22.10
N SER A 176 2.83 -8.24 -21.91
CA SER A 176 2.83 -9.22 -22.99
C SER A 176 1.63 -9.03 -23.92
N ALA A 177 1.74 -9.53 -25.16
CA ALA A 177 0.64 -9.47 -26.12
C ALA A 177 -0.63 -10.16 -25.58
N ASP A 178 -0.48 -11.28 -24.86
CA ASP A 178 -1.59 -12.03 -24.26
C ASP A 178 -2.30 -11.23 -23.16
N LEU A 179 -1.53 -10.50 -22.33
CA LEU A 179 -2.10 -9.62 -21.31
C LEU A 179 -2.85 -8.45 -21.95
N LEU A 180 -2.27 -7.81 -22.97
CA LEU A 180 -2.91 -6.72 -23.70
C LEU A 180 -4.21 -7.18 -24.37
N GLU A 181 -4.22 -8.38 -24.95
CA GLU A 181 -5.41 -8.95 -25.56
C GLU A 181 -6.49 -9.29 -24.52
N THR A 182 -6.11 -9.84 -23.37
CA THR A 182 -7.02 -10.10 -22.24
C THR A 182 -7.70 -8.81 -21.79
N VAL A 183 -6.92 -7.74 -21.62
CA VAL A 183 -7.44 -6.41 -21.25
C VAL A 183 -8.32 -5.84 -22.36
N ARG A 184 -7.90 -5.94 -23.62
CA ARG A 184 -8.66 -5.47 -24.78
C ARG A 184 -10.02 -6.15 -24.88
N LEU A 185 -10.07 -7.47 -24.70
CA LEU A 185 -11.31 -8.24 -24.74
C LEU A 185 -12.25 -7.83 -23.60
N ASN A 186 -11.74 -7.70 -22.37
CA ASN A 186 -12.53 -7.24 -21.23
C ASN A 186 -13.13 -5.83 -21.47
N LEU A 187 -12.32 -4.90 -21.96
CA LEU A 187 -12.76 -3.54 -22.27
C LEU A 187 -13.63 -3.42 -23.52
N SER A 188 -13.63 -4.44 -24.40
CA SER A 188 -14.44 -4.44 -25.62
C SER A 188 -15.87 -4.92 -25.39
N ASP A 189 -16.17 -5.43 -24.19
CA ASP A 189 -17.50 -5.87 -23.78
C ASP A 189 -18.53 -4.73 -23.95
N GLU A 190 -19.71 -5.09 -24.46
CA GLU A 190 -20.77 -4.13 -24.79
C GLU A 190 -21.31 -3.40 -23.56
N ASP A 191 -21.21 -4.02 -22.37
CA ASP A 191 -21.65 -3.42 -21.11
C ASP A 191 -20.55 -2.56 -20.44
N VAL A 192 -19.33 -2.55 -20.97
CA VAL A 192 -18.17 -1.89 -20.36
C VAL A 192 -17.87 -0.52 -20.98
N ARG A 193 -17.99 -0.39 -22.31
CA ARG A 193 -17.59 0.85 -23.01
C ARG A 193 -18.75 1.51 -23.77
N PRO A 194 -18.71 2.84 -23.96
CA PRO A 194 -19.59 3.50 -24.91
C PRO A 194 -19.44 2.94 -26.32
N LEU A 195 -20.57 2.77 -27.00
CA LEU A 195 -20.64 2.18 -28.35
C LEU A 195 -19.75 2.89 -29.39
N GLY A 196 -19.57 4.21 -29.25
CA GLY A 196 -18.84 5.03 -30.21
C GLY A 196 -17.32 5.01 -30.08
N ASP A 197 -16.78 4.42 -29.01
CA ASP A 197 -15.35 4.55 -28.68
C ASP A 197 -14.49 3.55 -29.47
N ARG A 198 -13.38 4.05 -30.03
CA ARG A 198 -12.34 3.25 -30.66
C ARG A 198 -11.25 2.97 -29.64
N LEU A 199 -11.23 1.75 -29.14
CA LEU A 199 -10.30 1.31 -28.10
C LEU A 199 -8.96 0.86 -28.70
N THR A 200 -7.87 1.38 -28.17
CA THR A 200 -6.52 0.87 -28.35
C THR A 200 -5.95 0.53 -26.98
N VAL A 201 -5.42 -0.68 -26.81
CA VAL A 201 -4.72 -1.09 -25.59
C VAL A 201 -3.25 -1.27 -25.94
N GLN A 202 -2.36 -0.66 -25.17
CA GLN A 202 -0.92 -0.69 -25.41
C GLN A 202 -0.14 -0.94 -24.12
N SER A 203 1.08 -1.46 -24.23
CA SER A 203 1.99 -1.57 -23.09
C SER A 203 2.54 -0.19 -22.71
N ALA A 204 2.84 -0.01 -21.43
CA ALA A 204 3.64 1.09 -20.93
C ALA A 204 5.03 1.12 -21.57
N GLU A 205 5.53 2.32 -21.84
CA GLU A 205 6.94 2.53 -22.15
C GLU A 205 7.74 2.62 -20.84
N ILE A 206 8.80 1.81 -20.72
CA ILE A 206 9.57 1.70 -19.49
C ILE A 206 10.85 2.53 -19.57
N LEU A 207 10.92 3.57 -18.75
CA LEU A 207 12.10 4.40 -18.57
C LEU A 207 13.04 3.74 -17.57
N HIS A 208 14.10 3.13 -18.09
CA HIS A 208 15.10 2.44 -17.27
C HIS A 208 16.06 3.45 -16.65
N TYR A 209 16.36 3.30 -15.37
CA TYR A 209 17.29 4.17 -14.66
C TYR A 209 18.09 3.44 -13.59
N ARG A 210 19.15 4.10 -13.13
CA ARG A 210 20.05 3.62 -12.08
C ARG A 210 20.27 4.70 -11.03
N ILE A 211 20.30 4.31 -9.76
CA ILE A 211 20.58 5.23 -8.65
C ILE A 211 22.01 5.00 -8.16
N ASP A 212 22.91 5.96 -8.42
CA ASP A 212 24.26 5.94 -7.86
C ASP A 212 24.41 7.06 -6.83
N ALA A 213 24.36 6.67 -5.55
CA ALA A 213 24.36 7.58 -4.41
C ALA A 213 25.65 7.50 -3.61
N VAL A 214 26.23 8.66 -3.32
CA VAL A 214 27.36 8.82 -2.41
C VAL A 214 26.84 9.46 -1.13
N VAL A 215 26.93 8.71 -0.03
CA VAL A 215 26.43 9.13 1.29
C VAL A 215 27.59 9.62 2.15
N HIS A 216 27.53 10.87 2.57
CA HIS A 216 28.46 11.45 3.54
C HIS A 216 27.86 11.35 4.94
N MET A 217 28.67 10.91 5.88
CA MET A 217 28.25 10.68 7.26
C MET A 217 28.66 11.84 8.16
N VAL A 218 27.97 11.98 9.30
CA VAL A 218 28.27 13.02 10.29
C VAL A 218 29.55 12.71 11.07
N GLY A 219 29.86 11.42 11.27
CA GLY A 219 31.03 10.94 12.01
C GLY A 219 31.75 9.80 11.30
N SER A 220 32.92 9.44 11.83
CA SER A 220 33.79 8.38 11.30
C SER A 220 33.85 7.15 12.23
N GLY A 221 32.88 6.99 13.12
CA GLY A 221 32.82 5.90 14.09
C GLY A 221 32.37 4.56 13.51
N PRO A 222 32.39 3.48 14.32
CA PRO A 222 31.97 2.15 13.89
C PRO A 222 30.49 2.06 13.50
N GLU A 223 29.65 2.99 13.95
CA GLU A 223 28.23 3.09 13.57
C GLU A 223 28.01 3.34 12.06
N THR A 224 29.03 3.83 11.36
CA THR A 224 28.96 4.18 9.93
C THR A 224 28.60 3.00 9.03
N GLU A 225 29.11 1.81 9.32
CA GLU A 225 28.80 0.61 8.53
C GLU A 225 27.34 0.18 8.70
N ALA A 226 26.81 0.27 9.92
CA ALA A 226 25.40 -0.02 10.20
C ALA A 226 24.48 0.97 9.49
N THR A 227 24.80 2.27 9.52
CA THR A 227 24.06 3.31 8.79
C THR A 227 24.08 3.07 7.28
N LEU A 228 25.24 2.69 6.70
CA LEU A 228 25.32 2.38 5.26
C LEU A 228 24.46 1.17 4.88
N ALA A 229 24.45 0.13 5.71
CA ALA A 229 23.61 -1.05 5.51
C ALA A 229 22.12 -0.70 5.57
N GLU A 230 21.73 0.15 6.52
CA GLU A 230 20.36 0.64 6.63
C GLU A 230 19.96 1.49 5.42
N CYS A 231 20.81 2.40 4.95
CA CYS A 231 20.57 3.16 3.71
C CYS A 231 20.32 2.23 2.51
N LYS A 232 21.12 1.17 2.37
CA LYS A 232 20.94 0.17 1.29
C LYS A 232 19.62 -0.58 1.43
N SER A 233 19.27 -1.00 2.64
CA SER A 233 18.02 -1.72 2.93
C SER A 233 16.79 -0.87 2.61
N ARG A 234 16.79 0.40 3.04
CA ARG A 234 15.71 1.36 2.76
C ARG A 234 15.56 1.64 1.27
N LEU A 235 16.68 1.89 0.58
CA LEU A 235 16.64 2.14 -0.86
C LEU A 235 16.19 0.89 -1.64
N GLN A 236 16.66 -0.30 -1.27
CA GLN A 236 16.22 -1.57 -1.85
C GLN A 236 14.72 -1.79 -1.69
N SER A 237 14.17 -1.46 -0.51
CA SER A 237 12.73 -1.60 -0.22
C SER A 237 11.89 -0.53 -0.93
N TRP A 238 12.46 0.63 -1.22
CA TRP A 238 11.79 1.73 -1.91
C TRP A 238 11.82 1.60 -3.43
N ILE A 239 12.80 0.89 -3.99
CA ILE A 239 12.91 0.66 -5.43
C ILE A 239 11.90 -0.39 -5.90
N ASN A 240 11.06 0.00 -6.87
CA ASN A 240 10.09 -0.86 -7.54
C ASN A 240 9.06 -1.63 -6.65
N PRO A 241 8.77 -1.29 -5.36
CA PRO A 241 7.84 -2.09 -4.55
C PRO A 241 6.41 -2.02 -5.09
N ARG A 242 6.05 -0.88 -5.72
CA ARG A 242 4.76 -0.66 -6.33
C ARG A 242 4.88 0.34 -7.47
N ARG A 243 4.92 -0.19 -8.69
CA ARG A 243 5.09 0.64 -9.90
C ARG A 243 3.78 1.30 -10.28
N ARG A 244 3.90 2.53 -10.77
CA ARG A 244 2.79 3.37 -11.18
C ARG A 244 3.14 4.08 -12.48
N LEU A 245 2.14 4.25 -13.32
CA LEU A 245 2.25 5.06 -14.53
C LEU A 245 2.30 6.54 -14.17
N GLY A 246 3.16 7.31 -14.84
CA GLY A 246 3.28 8.75 -14.62
C GLY A 246 3.84 9.15 -13.25
N LEU A 247 4.40 8.24 -12.46
CA LEU A 247 5.00 8.56 -11.17
C LEU A 247 6.40 9.16 -11.37
N GLU A 248 6.58 10.40 -10.93
CA GLU A 248 7.86 11.10 -10.96
C GLU A 248 8.86 10.47 -9.98
N VAL A 249 10.09 10.22 -10.45
CA VAL A 249 11.23 9.82 -9.62
C VAL A 249 12.13 11.04 -9.45
N ALA A 250 11.81 11.85 -8.45
CA ALA A 250 12.55 13.06 -8.11
C ALA A 250 13.73 12.76 -7.19
N ARG A 251 14.77 13.59 -7.29
CA ARG A 251 15.92 13.60 -6.37
C ARG A 251 15.51 13.63 -4.91
N SER A 252 14.52 14.46 -4.58
CA SER A 252 13.99 14.59 -3.22
C SER A 252 13.45 13.28 -2.66
N GLY A 253 12.88 12.42 -3.51
CA GLY A 253 12.41 11.09 -3.12
C GLY A 253 13.57 10.17 -2.72
N VAL A 254 14.64 10.17 -3.51
CA VAL A 254 15.88 9.40 -3.22
C VAL A 254 16.55 9.93 -1.96
N ASP A 255 16.68 11.26 -1.84
CA ASP A 255 17.25 11.91 -0.66
C ASP A 255 16.47 11.55 0.60
N ALA A 256 15.13 11.55 0.56
CA ALA A 256 14.29 11.19 1.70
C ALA A 256 14.50 9.74 2.19
N GLN A 257 14.84 8.81 1.29
CA GLN A 257 15.12 7.43 1.70
C GLN A 257 16.49 7.28 2.35
N LEU A 258 17.48 8.03 1.88
CA LEU A 258 18.87 7.92 2.30
C LEU A 258 19.24 8.85 3.45
N HIS A 259 18.49 9.93 3.68
CA HIS A 259 18.74 10.92 4.73
C HIS A 259 18.20 10.44 6.09
N ILE A 260 18.91 9.48 6.67
CA ILE A 260 18.64 8.93 8.01
C ILE A 260 19.57 9.54 9.06
N SER A 261 19.28 9.26 10.33
CA SER A 261 20.17 9.66 11.44
C SER A 261 21.60 9.16 11.20
N GLY A 262 22.58 10.06 11.28
CA GLY A 262 23.99 9.77 11.01
C GLY A 262 24.46 10.11 9.58
N VAL A 263 23.55 10.43 8.67
CA VAL A 263 23.86 10.94 7.32
C VAL A 263 23.81 12.47 7.31
N SER A 264 24.85 13.11 6.79
CA SER A 264 24.94 14.58 6.68
C SER A 264 24.51 15.08 5.31
N ARG A 265 24.92 14.38 4.23
CA ARG A 265 24.68 14.79 2.85
C ARG A 265 24.62 13.59 1.92
N ILE A 266 23.77 13.68 0.92
CA ILE A 266 23.72 12.73 -0.19
C ILE A 266 24.13 13.46 -1.47
N ASP A 267 25.03 12.85 -2.23
CA ASP A 267 25.39 13.29 -3.57
C ASP A 267 24.91 12.26 -4.61
N LEU A 268 24.11 12.72 -5.56
CA LEU A 268 23.60 11.94 -6.69
C LEU A 268 24.24 12.51 -7.95
N GLN A 269 25.32 11.87 -8.41
CA GLN A 269 26.11 12.41 -9.52
C GLN A 269 25.32 12.37 -10.83
N GLY A 270 25.15 13.54 -11.46
CA GLY A 270 24.48 13.64 -12.76
C GLY A 270 22.98 13.32 -12.74
N TRP A 271 22.35 13.29 -11.56
CA TRP A 271 20.93 12.97 -11.44
C TRP A 271 20.04 14.04 -12.09
N ILE A 272 19.09 13.58 -12.89
CA ILE A 272 18.03 14.39 -13.48
C ILE A 272 16.71 13.72 -13.11
N ASP A 273 15.77 14.51 -12.59
CA ASP A 273 14.46 14.01 -12.20
C ASP A 273 13.76 13.35 -13.39
N ILE A 274 13.30 12.13 -13.17
CA ILE A 274 12.61 11.35 -14.19
C ILE A 274 11.14 11.68 -14.08
N ARG A 275 10.57 12.24 -15.16
CA ARG A 275 9.16 12.64 -15.24
C ARG A 275 8.43 11.83 -16.30
N PRO A 276 7.98 10.60 -15.99
CA PRO A 276 7.25 9.79 -16.93
C PRO A 276 5.95 10.48 -17.35
N THR A 277 5.59 10.36 -18.62
CA THR A 277 4.22 10.67 -19.07
C THR A 277 3.23 9.65 -18.50
N LYS A 278 1.93 9.87 -18.70
CA LYS A 278 0.89 8.90 -18.29
C LYS A 278 0.97 7.56 -19.03
N ALA A 279 1.70 7.48 -20.14
CA ALA A 279 1.94 6.25 -20.88
C ALA A 279 3.30 5.59 -20.51
N GLN A 280 4.06 6.22 -19.62
CA GLN A 280 5.39 5.77 -19.21
C GLN A 280 5.42 5.39 -17.74
N ALA A 281 6.30 4.44 -17.40
CA ALA A 281 6.65 4.11 -16.03
C ALA A 281 8.18 4.05 -15.89
N ALA A 282 8.70 4.44 -14.73
CA ALA A 282 10.11 4.32 -14.44
C ALA A 282 10.43 2.95 -13.83
N TRP A 283 11.56 2.34 -14.23
CA TRP A 283 12.07 1.08 -13.69
C TRP A 283 13.52 1.22 -13.28
N CYS A 284 13.81 0.96 -12.01
CA CYS A 284 15.19 0.96 -11.54
C CYS A 284 15.85 -0.39 -11.86
N GLU A 285 16.90 -0.38 -12.66
CA GLU A 285 17.66 -1.59 -13.02
C GLU A 285 18.63 -2.00 -11.92
N ALA A 286 19.26 -1.01 -11.30
CA ALA A 286 20.26 -1.19 -10.28
C ALA A 286 20.39 0.06 -9.42
N PHE A 287 20.96 -0.11 -8.23
CA PHE A 287 21.41 1.00 -7.41
C PHE A 287 22.76 0.69 -6.79
N THR A 288 23.52 1.73 -6.48
CA THR A 288 24.76 1.65 -5.72
C THR A 288 24.73 2.72 -4.65
N VAL A 289 24.99 2.33 -3.41
CA VAL A 289 25.17 3.26 -2.29
C VAL A 289 26.59 3.08 -1.75
N THR A 290 27.41 4.10 -1.93
CA THR A 290 28.80 4.13 -1.44
C THR A 290 28.99 5.21 -0.40
N ARG A 291 29.91 5.00 0.53
CA ARG A 291 30.33 6.02 1.49
C ARG A 291 31.22 7.06 0.79
N GLY A 292 30.85 8.32 0.91
CA GLY A 292 31.71 9.44 0.53
C GLY A 292 32.87 9.60 1.50
N SER A 293 34.01 10.05 1.00
CA SER A 293 35.13 10.51 1.82
C SER A 293 34.74 11.69 2.71
#